data_AF-A0A968GUB0-F1
#
_entry.id   AF-A0A968GUB0-F1
#
_cell.length_a   1.000
_cell.length_b   1.000
_cell.length_c   1.000
_cell.angle_alpha   90.00
_cell.angle_beta   90.00
_cell.angle_gamma   90.00
#
_symmetry.space_group_name_H-M   'P 1'
#
loop_
_entity.id
_entity.type
_entity.pdbx_description
1 polymer ?
#
loop_
_entity_poly.entity_id
_entity_poly.type
_entity_poly.pdbx_seq_one_letter_code
_entity_poly.pdbx_strand_id
1 'polypeptide(L)'
;MNESSPDVNKILKAVERLSNNRLYFRDDLEILVKIAQQSSKLEMLKEISFNAKFSNGLLKVIQRKDPLVEESFLVKASNEYKDSLQKVVKLLEDLLSAENDFIRNIFKEKYLELNQQCLSNLNKLCSDLSYLKLYFNDLKDLTITGNRKRT
;
A
#
# COMPACT_ATOMS: atom_id res chain seq x y z
N MET A 1 18.07 21.55 10.86
CA MET A 1 17.54 21.24 9.51
C MET A 1 17.50 19.73 9.35
N ASN A 2 16.25 19.26 9.22
CA ASN A 2 15.66 17.95 8.97
C ASN A 2 16.55 16.70 8.86
N GLU A 3 16.23 15.72 9.72
CA GLU A 3 16.51 14.31 9.52
C GLU A 3 16.12 13.89 8.10
N SER A 4 17.07 13.31 7.38
CA SER A 4 16.95 12.96 5.97
C SER A 4 15.79 11.98 5.75
N SER A 5 14.71 12.43 5.11
CA SER A 5 13.71 11.51 4.58
C SER A 5 14.41 10.51 3.64
N PRO A 6 14.10 9.20 3.73
CA PRO A 6 14.78 8.21 2.90
C PRO A 6 14.56 8.53 1.42
N ASP A 7 15.64 8.49 0.65
CA ASP A 7 15.63 8.69 -0.80
C ASP A 7 14.62 7.72 -1.48
N VAL A 8 13.73 8.26 -2.32
CA VAL A 8 12.74 7.51 -3.10
C VAL A 8 13.36 6.27 -3.76
N ASN A 9 14.56 6.41 -4.33
CA ASN A 9 15.26 5.32 -5.00
C ASN A 9 15.65 4.20 -4.03
N LYS A 10 16.01 4.54 -2.78
CA LYS A 10 16.33 3.54 -1.76
C LYS A 10 15.08 2.78 -1.33
N ILE A 11 13.95 3.49 -1.17
CA ILE A 11 12.66 2.87 -0.86
C ILE A 11 12.28 1.89 -1.97
N LEU A 12 12.30 2.34 -3.23
CA LEU A 12 11.92 1.49 -4.37
C LEU A 12 12.81 0.27 -4.52
N LYS A 13 14.13 0.42 -4.45
CA LYS A 13 15.05 -0.73 -4.51
C LYS A 13 14.81 -1.75 -3.39
N ALA A 14 14.47 -1.28 -2.19
CA ALA A 14 14.14 -2.18 -1.09
C ALA A 14 12.82 -2.94 -1.36
N VAL A 15 11.81 -2.25 -1.88
CA VAL A 15 10.52 -2.84 -2.25
C VAL A 15 10.65 -3.81 -3.43
N GLU A 16 11.45 -3.47 -4.44
CA GLU A 16 11.80 -4.36 -5.57
C GLU A 16 12.48 -5.63 -5.08
N ARG A 17 13.43 -5.53 -4.14
CA ARG A 17 14.06 -6.70 -3.51
C ARG A 17 13.05 -7.55 -2.74
N LEU A 18 12.20 -6.93 -1.93
CA LEU A 18 11.17 -7.64 -1.14
C LEU A 18 10.14 -8.35 -2.02
N SER A 19 9.85 -7.80 -3.21
CA SER A 19 8.93 -8.36 -4.19
C SER A 19 9.59 -9.33 -5.17
N ASN A 20 10.91 -9.53 -5.11
CA ASN A 20 11.70 -10.26 -6.11
C ASN A 20 11.49 -9.71 -7.54
N ASN A 21 11.41 -8.39 -7.69
CA ASN A 21 11.14 -7.67 -8.96
C ASN A 21 9.80 -8.03 -9.61
N ARG A 22 8.77 -8.35 -8.81
CA ARG A 22 7.43 -8.74 -9.29
C ARG A 22 6.36 -7.68 -8.99
N LEU A 23 6.72 -6.41 -9.09
CA LEU A 23 5.76 -5.31 -8.95
C LEU A 23 4.90 -5.19 -10.21
N TYR A 24 3.59 -4.99 -10.03
CA TYR A 24 2.67 -4.78 -11.14
C TYR A 24 2.73 -3.35 -11.69
N PHE A 25 2.93 -2.37 -10.79
CA PHE A 25 2.77 -0.95 -11.02
C PHE A 25 3.91 -0.17 -10.38
N ARG A 26 5.14 -0.53 -10.75
CA ARG A 26 6.37 0.04 -10.18
C ARG A 26 6.44 1.56 -10.32
N ASP A 27 6.06 2.10 -11.48
CA ASP A 27 6.11 3.54 -11.74
C ASP A 27 5.01 4.31 -10.98
N ASP A 28 3.82 3.73 -10.84
CA ASP A 28 2.76 4.33 -10.03
C ASP A 28 3.14 4.32 -8.54
N LEU A 29 3.81 3.25 -8.08
CA LEU A 29 4.36 3.20 -6.73
C LEU A 29 5.44 4.28 -6.51
N GLU A 30 6.31 4.52 -7.49
CA GLU A 30 7.28 5.61 -7.44
C GLU A 30 6.58 6.97 -7.31
N ILE A 31 5.52 7.21 -8.09
CA ILE A 31 4.74 8.44 -8.02
C ILE A 31 4.15 8.62 -6.61
N LEU A 32 3.51 7.59 -6.04
CA LEU A 32 2.93 7.66 -4.69
C LEU A 32 3.98 7.97 -3.61
N VAL A 33 5.17 7.35 -3.72
CA VAL A 33 6.28 7.59 -2.78
C VAL A 33 6.80 9.04 -2.91
N LYS A 34 6.98 9.53 -4.14
CA LYS A 34 7.41 10.91 -4.40
C LYS A 34 6.43 11.93 -3.83
N ILE A 35 5.14 11.78 -4.11
CA ILE A 35 4.08 12.66 -3.61
C ILE A 35 4.11 12.69 -2.08
N ALA A 36 4.10 11.51 -1.44
CA ALA A 36 4.12 11.43 0.01
C ALA A 36 5.36 12.10 0.63
N GLN A 37 6.52 11.98 -0.01
CA GLN A 37 7.74 12.62 0.47
C GLN A 37 7.72 14.14 0.26
N GLN A 38 7.29 14.62 -0.91
CA GLN A 38 7.23 16.04 -1.25
C GLN A 38 6.17 16.79 -0.43
N SER A 39 5.03 16.16 -0.16
CA SER A 39 3.94 16.74 0.64
C SER A 39 4.07 16.49 2.14
N SER A 40 5.16 15.89 2.63
CA SER A 40 5.33 15.49 4.04
C SER A 40 4.21 14.58 4.57
N LYS A 41 3.61 13.76 3.70
CA LYS A 41 2.51 12.82 3.98
C LYS A 41 2.99 11.36 4.09
N LEU A 42 4.23 11.11 4.53
CA LEU A 42 4.77 9.74 4.67
C LEU A 42 3.96 8.87 5.64
N GLU A 43 3.37 9.43 6.69
CA GLU A 43 2.49 8.68 7.59
C GLU A 43 1.20 8.21 6.90
N MET A 44 0.63 9.03 6.01
CA MET A 44 -0.50 8.63 5.17
C MET A 44 -0.11 7.47 4.23
N LEU A 45 1.09 7.53 3.63
CA LEU A 45 1.59 6.43 2.80
C LEU A 45 1.81 5.14 3.62
N LYS A 46 2.29 5.25 4.87
CA LYS A 46 2.38 4.11 5.78
C LYS A 46 1.00 3.53 6.08
N GLU A 47 0.00 4.37 6.32
CA GLU A 47 -1.38 3.93 6.54
C GLU A 47 -1.97 3.26 5.29
N ILE A 48 -1.78 3.83 4.09
CA ILE A 48 -2.17 3.22 2.82
C ILE A 48 -1.55 1.82 2.69
N SER A 49 -0.23 1.70 2.91
CA SER A 49 0.49 0.43 2.79
C SER A 49 -0.01 -0.63 3.79
N PHE A 50 -0.40 -0.21 5.00
CA PHE A 50 -0.97 -1.10 6.00
C PHE A 50 -2.33 -1.65 5.55
N ASN A 51 -3.25 -0.76 5.16
CA ASN A 51 -4.58 -1.18 4.70
C ASN A 51 -4.50 -2.02 3.43
N ALA A 52 -3.57 -1.70 2.51
CA ALA A 52 -3.30 -2.50 1.34
C ALA A 52 -2.76 -3.91 1.66
N LYS A 53 -1.86 -4.04 2.65
CA LYS A 53 -1.39 -5.35 3.10
C LYS A 53 -2.52 -6.16 3.71
N PHE A 54 -3.37 -5.52 4.52
CA PHE A 54 -4.51 -6.16 5.16
C PHE A 54 -5.54 -6.64 4.14
N SER A 55 -5.96 -5.78 3.21
CA SER A 55 -6.91 -6.13 2.14
C SER A 55 -6.37 -7.24 1.23
N ASN A 56 -5.08 -7.19 0.85
CA ASN A 56 -4.44 -8.26 0.07
C ASN A 56 -4.39 -9.60 0.83
N GLY A 57 -4.23 -9.56 2.16
CA GLY A 57 -4.31 -10.74 3.02
C GLY A 57 -5.71 -11.36 3.01
N LEU A 58 -6.74 -10.55 3.23
CA LEU A 58 -8.14 -10.98 3.22
C LEU A 58 -8.55 -11.54 1.86
N LEU A 59 -8.17 -10.88 0.76
CA LEU A 59 -8.46 -11.35 -0.59
C LEU A 59 -7.91 -12.76 -0.84
N LYS A 60 -6.68 -13.04 -0.38
CA LYS A 60 -6.08 -14.38 -0.48
C LYS A 60 -6.85 -15.43 0.32
N VAL A 61 -7.34 -15.07 1.50
CA VAL A 61 -8.18 -15.95 2.33
C VAL A 61 -9.48 -16.27 1.61
N ILE A 62 -10.17 -15.25 1.09
CA ILE A 62 -11.43 -15.39 0.34
C ILE A 62 -11.23 -16.27 -0.91
N GLN A 63 -10.14 -16.06 -1.65
CA GLN A 63 -9.86 -16.77 -2.90
C GLN A 63 -9.44 -18.24 -2.70
N ARG A 64 -8.86 -18.60 -1.55
CA ARG A 64 -8.41 -19.97 -1.29
C ARG A 64 -9.54 -20.98 -1.21
N LYS A 65 -10.79 -20.55 -0.95
CA LYS A 65 -11.99 -21.41 -0.87
C LYS A 65 -11.74 -22.71 -0.10
N ASP A 66 -11.05 -22.60 1.04
CA ASP A 66 -10.73 -23.75 1.88
C ASP A 66 -12.03 -24.35 2.43
N PRO A 67 -12.34 -25.63 2.14
CA PRO A 67 -13.58 -26.26 2.57
C PRO A 67 -13.72 -26.38 4.11
N LEU A 68 -12.65 -26.15 4.87
CA LEU A 68 -12.67 -26.14 6.33
C LEU A 68 -13.05 -24.77 6.91
N VAL A 69 -13.12 -23.72 6.08
CA VAL A 69 -13.47 -22.37 6.53
C VAL A 69 -14.99 -22.21 6.51
N GLU A 70 -15.55 -21.80 7.64
CA GLU A 70 -16.98 -21.54 7.75
C GLU A 70 -17.44 -20.41 6.84
N GLU A 71 -18.63 -20.56 6.23
CA GLU A 71 -19.26 -19.53 5.40
C GLU A 71 -19.40 -18.19 6.16
N SER A 72 -19.75 -18.25 7.45
CA SER A 72 -19.89 -17.07 8.31
C SER A 72 -18.58 -16.26 8.41
N PHE A 73 -17.44 -16.96 8.38
CA PHE A 73 -16.13 -16.34 8.39
C PHE A 73 -15.81 -15.73 7.02
N LEU A 74 -16.15 -16.39 5.91
CA LEU A 74 -15.96 -15.84 4.57
C LEU A 74 -16.77 -14.56 4.34
N VAL A 75 -18.01 -14.50 4.85
CA VAL A 75 -18.84 -13.29 4.82
C VAL A 75 -18.17 -12.14 5.59
N LYS A 76 -17.66 -12.41 6.81
CA LYS A 76 -16.93 -11.41 7.60
C LYS A 76 -15.67 -10.92 6.90
N ALA A 77 -14.84 -11.84 6.40
CA ALA A 77 -13.62 -11.50 5.66
C ALA A 77 -13.92 -10.67 4.42
N SER A 78 -15.02 -10.95 3.72
CA SER A 78 -15.46 -10.18 2.54
C SER A 78 -15.87 -8.75 2.90
N ASN A 79 -16.57 -8.57 4.03
CA ASN A 79 -16.93 -7.25 4.53
C ASN A 79 -15.69 -6.46 4.96
N GLU A 80 -14.78 -7.07 5.73
CA GLU A 80 -13.51 -6.42 6.13
C GLU A 80 -12.63 -6.07 4.92
N TYR A 81 -12.62 -6.92 3.89
CA TYR A 81 -11.91 -6.66 2.64
C TYR A 81 -12.50 -5.42 1.95
N LYS A 82 -13.83 -5.34 1.85
CA LYS A 82 -14.51 -4.18 1.26
C LYS A 82 -14.18 -2.90 2.03
N ASP A 83 -14.28 -2.92 3.35
CA ASP A 83 -14.05 -1.74 4.20
C ASP A 83 -12.59 -1.27 4.12
N SER A 84 -11.64 -2.21 4.19
CA SER A 84 -10.22 -1.89 4.06
C SER A 84 -9.85 -1.37 2.67
N LEU A 85 -10.46 -1.91 1.61
CA LEU A 85 -10.26 -1.43 0.25
C LEU A 85 -10.83 -0.02 0.04
N GLN A 86 -12.03 0.25 0.57
CA GLN A 86 -12.61 1.60 0.57
C GLN A 86 -11.72 2.59 1.32
N LYS A 87 -11.10 2.16 2.43
CA LYS A 87 -10.13 2.98 3.16
C LYS A 87 -8.87 3.27 2.33
N VAL A 88 -8.36 2.29 1.57
CA VAL A 88 -7.26 2.51 0.62
C VAL A 88 -7.65 3.55 -0.43
N VAL A 89 -8.83 3.43 -1.04
CA VAL A 89 -9.34 4.40 -2.03
C VAL A 89 -9.34 5.82 -1.46
N LYS A 90 -9.98 6.01 -0.30
CA LYS A 90 -10.08 7.33 0.33
C LYS A 90 -8.70 7.93 0.63
N LEU A 91 -7.79 7.14 1.18
CA LEU A 91 -6.44 7.62 1.50
C LEU A 91 -5.62 7.94 0.23
N LEU A 92 -5.83 7.20 -0.86
CA LEU A 92 -5.22 7.52 -2.16
C LEU A 92 -5.75 8.85 -2.70
N GLU A 93 -7.07 9.08 -2.64
CA GLU A 93 -7.68 10.36 -3.02
C GLU A 93 -7.12 11.51 -2.18
N ASP A 94 -7.02 11.33 -0.86
CA ASP A 94 -6.47 12.33 0.06
C ASP A 94 -4.98 12.61 -0.20
N LEU A 95 -4.20 11.60 -0.57
CA LEU A 95 -2.79 11.75 -0.93
C LEU A 95 -2.64 12.53 -2.24
N LEU A 96 -3.44 12.19 -3.25
CA LEU A 96 -3.43 12.77 -4.59
C LEU A 96 -4.09 14.16 -4.66
N SER A 97 -4.84 14.56 -3.63
CA SER A 97 -5.58 15.84 -3.60
C SER A 97 -4.71 17.08 -3.87
N ALA A 98 -3.43 17.05 -3.48
CA ALA A 98 -2.51 18.17 -3.64
C ALA A 98 -1.81 18.25 -5.01
N GLU A 99 -2.00 17.24 -5.87
CA GLU A 99 -1.30 17.14 -7.16
C GLU A 99 -1.99 17.95 -8.29
N ASN A 100 -1.46 17.88 -9.51
CA ASN A 100 -2.16 18.42 -10.67
C ASN A 100 -3.29 17.49 -11.15
N ASP A 101 -4.22 18.03 -11.94
CA ASP A 101 -5.37 17.27 -12.47
C ASP A 101 -4.94 16.07 -13.31
N PHE A 102 -3.80 16.14 -14.00
CA PHE A 102 -3.32 15.07 -14.86
C PHE A 102 -2.99 13.79 -14.06
N ILE A 103 -2.18 13.91 -13.00
CA ILE A 103 -1.83 12.76 -12.15
C ILE A 103 -3.08 12.23 -11.42
N ARG A 104 -3.95 13.12 -10.94
CA ARG A 104 -5.21 12.70 -10.31
C ARG A 104 -6.09 11.89 -11.26
N ASN A 105 -6.25 12.34 -12.49
CA ASN A 105 -7.10 11.66 -13.48
C ASN A 105 -6.53 10.30 -13.88
N ILE A 106 -5.20 10.19 -14.06
CA ILE A 106 -4.55 8.90 -14.33
C ILE A 106 -4.87 7.88 -13.23
N PHE A 107 -4.69 8.26 -11.95
CA PHE A 107 -4.96 7.34 -10.85
C PHE A 107 -6.45 7.01 -10.72
N LYS A 108 -7.32 8.00 -10.95
CA LYS A 108 -8.77 7.81 -10.94
C LYS A 108 -9.21 6.77 -11.97
N GLU A 109 -8.85 6.98 -13.24
CA GLU A 109 -9.21 6.10 -14.36
C GLU A 109 -8.59 4.70 -14.25
N LYS A 110 -7.41 4.59 -13.64
CA LYS A 110 -6.69 3.32 -13.53
C LYS A 110 -7.12 2.47 -12.33
N TYR A 111 -7.54 3.09 -11.23
CA TYR A 111 -7.75 2.39 -9.94
C TYR A 111 -9.07 2.68 -9.23
N LEU A 112 -9.66 3.87 -9.39
CA LEU A 112 -10.69 4.37 -8.46
C LEU A 112 -12.10 4.41 -9.06
N GLU A 113 -12.26 4.21 -10.37
CA GLU A 113 -13.58 4.10 -10.97
C GLU A 113 -14.28 2.78 -10.59
N LEU A 114 -15.61 2.82 -10.56
CA LEU A 114 -16.45 1.69 -10.18
C LEU A 114 -16.62 0.68 -11.34
N ASN A 115 -15.50 0.11 -11.80
CA ASN A 115 -15.49 -0.93 -12.82
C ASN A 115 -14.54 -2.09 -12.46
N GLN A 116 -14.74 -3.25 -13.09
CA GLN A 116 -13.98 -4.47 -12.76
C GLN A 116 -12.48 -4.33 -13.06
N GLN A 117 -12.11 -3.56 -14.08
CA GLN A 117 -10.72 -3.34 -14.44
C GLN A 117 -10.00 -2.51 -13.37
N CYS A 118 -10.62 -1.44 -12.88
CA CYS A 118 -10.14 -0.63 -11.78
C CYS A 118 -10.00 -1.44 -10.50
N LEU A 119 -10.99 -2.28 -10.16
CA LEU A 119 -10.90 -3.17 -9.00
C LEU A 119 -9.72 -4.16 -9.12
N SER A 120 -9.51 -4.74 -10.31
CA SER A 120 -8.39 -5.63 -10.59
C SER A 120 -7.04 -4.90 -10.45
N ASN A 121 -6.95 -3.68 -10.98
CA ASN A 121 -5.77 -2.85 -10.85
C ASN A 121 -5.53 -2.41 -9.41
N LEU A 122 -6.56 -2.03 -8.66
CA LEU A 122 -6.44 -1.63 -7.26
C LEU A 122 -5.94 -2.80 -6.41
N ASN A 123 -6.41 -4.02 -6.64
CA ASN A 123 -5.90 -5.21 -5.96
C ASN A 123 -4.42 -5.48 -6.25
N LYS A 124 -4.00 -5.33 -7.51
CA LYS A 124 -2.59 -5.44 -7.90
C LYS A 124 -1.75 -4.34 -7.25
N LEU A 125 -2.24 -3.11 -7.21
CA LEU A 125 -1.60 -1.99 -6.51
C LEU A 125 -1.49 -2.26 -5.00
N CYS A 126 -2.55 -2.81 -4.38
CA CYS A 126 -2.51 -3.23 -2.98
C CYS A 126 -1.45 -4.32 -2.73
N SER A 127 -1.27 -5.24 -3.70
CA SER A 127 -0.18 -6.21 -3.63
C SER A 127 1.19 -5.53 -3.63
N ASP A 128 1.43 -4.54 -4.49
CA ASP A 128 2.69 -3.79 -4.52
C ASP A 128 2.91 -2.99 -3.22
N LEU A 129 1.89 -2.27 -2.76
CA LEU A 129 1.89 -1.52 -1.51
C LEU A 129 2.10 -2.42 -0.28
N SER A 130 1.75 -3.70 -0.37
CA SER A 130 2.00 -4.66 0.73
C SER A 130 3.49 -4.90 0.98
N TYR A 131 4.34 -4.79 -0.05
CA TYR A 131 5.81 -4.82 0.09
C TYR A 131 6.36 -3.52 0.64
N LEU A 132 5.75 -2.38 0.29
CA LEU A 132 6.07 -1.09 0.92
C LEU A 132 5.79 -1.15 2.44
N LYS A 133 4.73 -1.85 2.86
CA LYS A 133 4.47 -2.07 4.29
C LYS A 133 5.56 -2.90 4.97
N LEU A 134 6.08 -3.92 4.30
CA LEU A 134 7.21 -4.71 4.81
C LEU A 134 8.45 -3.84 4.99
N TYR A 135 8.77 -3.01 4.00
CA TYR A 135 9.86 -2.04 4.10
C TYR A 135 9.70 -1.11 5.32
N PHE A 136 8.51 -0.56 5.54
CA PHE A 136 8.26 0.30 6.71
C PHE A 136 8.36 -0.45 8.05
N ASN A 137 8.07 -1.75 8.08
CA ASN A 137 8.29 -2.56 9.28
C ASN A 137 9.78 -2.76 9.54
N ASP A 138 10.56 -3.13 8.52
CA ASP A 138 12.01 -3.33 8.66
C ASP A 138 12.70 -2.05 9.20
N LEU A 139 12.29 -0.87 8.73
CA LEU A 139 12.78 0.40 9.26
C LEU A 139 12.45 0.60 10.74
N LYS A 140 11.23 0.25 11.15
CA LYS A 140 10.79 0.36 12.54
C LYS A 140 11.57 -0.59 13.45
N ASP A 141 11.84 -1.80 12.97
CA ASP A 141 12.60 -2.79 13.75
C ASP A 141 14.08 -2.39 13.89
N LEU A 142 14.66 -1.75 12.87
CA LEU A 142 16.01 -1.18 12.93
C LEU A 142 16.11 0.01 13.91
N THR A 143 15.10 0.88 14.01
CA THR A 143 15.11 1.99 14.98
C THR A 143 14.91 1.51 16.42
N ILE A 144 14.08 0.48 16.63
CA ILE A 144 13.86 -0.12 17.96
C ILE A 144 15.11 -0.87 18.45
N THR A 145 15.81 -1.58 17.57
CA THR A 145 17.04 -2.33 17.92
C THR A 145 18.26 -1.43 18.09
N GLY A 146 18.35 -0.31 17.35
CA GLY A 146 19.40 0.70 17.52
C GLY A 146 19.40 1.40 18.89
N ASN A 147 18.23 1.53 19.51
CA ASN A 147 18.08 2.13 20.85
C ASN A 147 18.47 1.18 22.01
N ARG A 148 18.80 -0.09 21.76
CA ARG A 148 19.22 -1.05 22.79
C ARG A 148 20.74 -1.17 22.98
N LYS A 149 21.55 -0.37 22.27
CA LYS A 149 23.03 -0.34 22.39
C LYS A 149 23.58 0.92 23.08
N ARG A 150 22.84 1.52 24.01
CA ARG A 150 23.32 2.61 24.87
C ARG A 150 22.80 2.48 26.30
N THR A 151 23.31 1.48 27.01
CA THR A 151 23.42 1.41 28.47
C THR A 151 24.45 0.36 28.79
#